data_AF-A0A651GV75-F1
#
_entry.id   AF-A0A651GV75-F1
#
_cell.length_a   1.000
_cell.length_b   1.000
_cell.length_c   1.000
_cell.angle_alpha   90.00
_cell.angle_beta   90.00
_cell.angle_gamma   90.00
#
_symmetry.space_group_name_H-M   'P 1'
#
loop_
_entity.id
_entity.type
_entity.pdbx_description
1 polymer ?
#
loop_
_entity_poly.entity_id
_entity_poly.type
_entity_poly.pdbx_seq_one_letter_code
_entity_poly.pdbx_strand_id
1 'polypeptide(L)'
;MKKPRVSNRYAKSILTLAAERNELSAVREDLLLVGNSIAQSRELSNALSSPIIKSDAKLRVLRSIFAGKVGELTNQFMEILVRKGREALL
;
A
#
# COMPACT_ATOMS: atom_id res chain seq x y z
N MET A 1 -0.02 21.44 3.05
CA MET A 1 0.04 20.45 1.95
C MET A 1 -1.37 19.95 1.65
N LYS A 2 -1.88 20.14 0.42
CA LYS A 2 -3.21 19.66 0.02
C LYS A 2 -3.16 18.13 -0.06
N LYS A 3 -3.75 17.40 0.90
CA LYS A 3 -3.87 15.94 0.79
C LYS A 3 -4.59 15.63 -0.53
N PRO A 4 -4.02 14.83 -1.44
CA PRO A 4 -4.64 14.57 -2.73
C PRO A 4 -6.05 14.00 -2.51
N ARG A 5 -7.08 14.55 -3.17
CA ARG A 5 -8.46 14.04 -3.09
C ARG A 5 -8.52 12.53 -3.38
N VAL A 6 -7.57 12.05 -4.18
CA VAL A 6 -7.38 10.64 -4.55
C VAL A 6 -7.00 9.78 -3.32
N SER A 7 -6.06 10.22 -2.48
CA SER A 7 -5.65 9.50 -1.27
C SER A 7 -6.81 9.29 -0.30
N ASN A 8 -7.66 10.31 -0.09
CA ASN A 8 -8.84 10.18 0.75
C ASN A 8 -9.86 9.17 0.22
N ARG A 9 -9.97 9.01 -1.11
CA ARG A 9 -10.88 8.01 -1.71
C ARG A 9 -10.38 6.59 -1.45
N TYR A 10 -9.09 6.34 -1.64
CA TYR A 10 -8.48 5.03 -1.38
C TYR A 10 -8.45 4.69 0.11
N ALA A 11 -8.16 5.67 0.98
CA ALA A 11 -8.25 5.49 2.42
C ALA A 11 -9.68 5.14 2.84
N LYS A 12 -10.68 5.85 2.33
CA LYS A 12 -12.08 5.54 2.59
C LYS A 12 -12.45 4.13 2.10
N SER A 13 -12.01 3.71 0.90
CA SER A 13 -12.35 2.39 0.37
C SER A 13 -11.79 1.25 1.23
N ILE A 14 -10.53 1.32 1.65
CA ILE A 14 -9.97 0.25 2.49
C ILE A 14 -10.56 0.27 3.90
N LEU A 15 -10.81 1.45 4.48
CA LEU A 15 -11.44 1.55 5.81
C LEU A 15 -12.86 1.00 5.82
N THR A 16 -13.67 1.33 4.80
CA THR A 16 -15.02 0.79 4.66
C THR A 16 -14.99 -0.73 4.52
N LEU A 17 -14.14 -1.26 3.64
CA LEU A 17 -14.03 -2.71 3.43
C LEU A 17 -13.48 -3.45 4.67
N ALA A 18 -12.53 -2.86 5.37
CA ALA A 18 -11.99 -3.41 6.61
C ALA A 18 -13.02 -3.42 7.74
N ALA A 19 -13.87 -2.38 7.83
CA ALA A 19 -14.97 -2.33 8.78
C ALA A 19 -16.04 -3.39 8.46
N GLU A 20 -16.41 -3.55 7.19
CA GLU A 20 -17.36 -4.60 6.74
C GLU A 20 -16.86 -6.02 7.05
N ARG A 21 -15.54 -6.23 7.05
CA ARG A 21 -14.91 -7.53 7.35
C ARG A 21 -14.51 -7.72 8.80
N ASN A 22 -14.76 -6.75 9.70
CA ASN A 22 -14.24 -6.74 11.07
C ASN A 22 -12.70 -6.89 11.17
N GLU A 23 -11.96 -6.44 10.16
CA GLU A 23 -10.50 -6.52 10.07
C GLU A 23 -9.82 -5.15 10.28
N LEU A 24 -10.55 -4.15 10.78
CA LEU A 24 -10.08 -2.76 10.88
C LEU A 24 -8.77 -2.62 11.67
N SER A 25 -8.62 -3.35 12.79
CA SER A 25 -7.40 -3.28 13.60
C SER A 25 -6.20 -3.89 12.87
N ALA A 26 -6.38 -5.07 12.28
CA ALA A 26 -5.34 -5.76 11.53
C ALA A 26 -4.87 -4.92 10.33
N VAL A 27 -5.81 -4.37 9.56
CA VAL A 27 -5.51 -3.52 8.39
C VAL A 27 -4.77 -2.24 8.82
N ARG A 28 -5.14 -1.65 9.96
CA ARG A 28 -4.42 -0.50 10.51
C ARG A 28 -2.97 -0.84 10.84
N GLU A 29 -2.74 -1.97 11.50
CA GLU A 29 -1.39 -2.43 11.85
C GLU A 29 -0.56 -2.73 10.60
N ASP A 30 -1.14 -3.41 9.62
CA ASP A 30 -0.50 -3.69 8.33
C ASP A 30 -0.09 -2.40 7.61
N LEU A 31 -0.99 -1.42 7.51
CA LEU A 31 -0.71 -0.14 6.85
C LEU A 31 0.37 0.66 7.58
N LEU A 32 0.41 0.62 8.92
CA LEU A 32 1.49 1.22 9.70
C LEU A 32 2.82 0.52 9.42
N LEU A 33 2.84 -0.81 9.36
CA LEU A 33 4.03 -1.60 9.04
C LEU A 33 4.54 -1.27 7.63
N VAL A 34 3.66 -1.19 6.64
CA VAL A 34 4.01 -0.83 5.26
C VAL A 34 4.57 0.58 5.18
N GLY A 35 3.86 1.57 5.74
CA GLY A 35 4.28 2.97 5.71
C GLY A 35 5.61 3.19 6.43
N ASN A 36 5.82 2.56 7.58
CA ASN A 36 7.08 2.62 8.33
C ASN A 36 8.24 1.97 7.54
N SER A 37 8.00 0.82 6.91
CA SER A 37 9.02 0.12 6.12
C SER A 37 9.46 0.94 4.91
N ILE A 38 8.52 1.62 4.25
CA ILE A 38 8.82 2.53 3.12
C ILE A 38 9.57 3.77 3.62
N ALA A 39 9.13 4.38 4.73
CA ALA A 39 9.79 5.55 5.30
C ALA A 39 11.22 5.25 5.79
N GLN A 40 11.48 4.04 6.29
CA GLN A 40 12.80 3.62 6.76
C GLN A 40 13.74 3.20 5.61
N SER A 41 13.22 2.90 4.42
CA SER A 41 14.02 2.47 3.26
C SER A 41 13.90 3.46 2.11
N ARG A 42 14.94 4.31 1.97
CA ARG A 42 15.06 5.25 0.85
C ARG A 42 15.06 4.55 -0.50
N GLU A 43 15.67 3.37 -0.57
CA GLU A 43 15.69 2.54 -1.79
C GLU A 43 14.28 2.06 -2.17
N LEU A 44 13.51 1.57 -1.19
CA LEU A 44 12.12 1.14 -1.42
C LEU A 44 11.25 2.33 -1.87
N SER A 45 11.36 3.46 -1.18
CA SER A 45 10.65 4.69 -1.55
C SER A 45 10.98 5.14 -2.98
N ASN A 46 12.26 5.11 -3.36
CA ASN A 46 12.70 5.48 -4.71
C ASN A 46 12.21 4.48 -5.76
N ALA A 47 12.25 3.18 -5.46
CA ALA A 47 11.77 2.14 -6.36
C ALA A 47 10.26 2.27 -6.63
N LEU A 48 9.47 2.55 -5.60
CA LEU A 48 8.02 2.77 -5.74
C LEU A 48 7.70 4.05 -6.49
N SER A 49 8.49 5.11 -6.31
CA SER A 49 8.28 6.41 -6.98
C SER A 49 8.81 6.43 -8.43
N SER A 50 9.66 5.48 -8.81
CA SER A 50 10.29 5.47 -10.14
C SER A 50 9.28 5.17 -11.25
N PRO A 51 9.15 6.02 -12.28
CA PRO A 51 8.27 5.77 -13.42
C PRO A 51 8.84 4.72 -14.40
N ILE A 52 10.13 4.38 -14.27
CA ILE A 52 10.85 3.45 -15.14
C ILE A 52 10.57 2.00 -14.73
N ILE A 53 10.37 1.77 -13.43
CA ILE A 53 10.10 0.43 -12.90
C ILE A 53 8.65 0.07 -13.20
N LYS A 54 8.45 -1.04 -13.93
CA LYS A 54 7.11 -1.53 -14.27
C LYS A 54 6.33 -1.92 -13.01
N SER A 55 5.02 -1.70 -13.03
CA SER A 55 4.10 -2.06 -11.94
C SER A 55 4.27 -3.51 -11.47
N ASP A 56 4.46 -4.46 -12.39
CA ASP A 56 4.68 -5.88 -12.04
C ASP A 56 5.95 -6.10 -11.21
N ALA A 57 7.02 -5.37 -11.51
CA ALA A 57 8.26 -5.46 -10.75
C ALA A 57 8.08 -4.87 -9.34
N LYS A 58 7.39 -3.72 -9.22
CA LYS A 58 7.04 -3.13 -7.92
C LYS A 58 6.17 -4.06 -7.09
N LEU A 59 5.19 -4.71 -7.72
CA LEU A 59 4.31 -5.68 -7.06
C LEU A 59 5.11 -6.86 -6.51
N ARG A 60 6.06 -7.41 -7.29
CA ARG A 60 6.94 -8.50 -6.83
C ARG A 60 7.78 -8.08 -5.64
N VAL A 61 8.33 -6.87 -5.64
CA VAL A 61 9.10 -6.33 -4.50
C VAL A 61 8.22 -6.24 -3.26
N LEU A 62 7.06 -5.60 -3.36
CA LEU A 62 6.12 -5.46 -2.23
C LEU A 62 5.68 -6.82 -1.70
N ARG A 63 5.30 -7.75 -2.58
CA ARG A 63 4.95 -9.13 -2.18
C ARG A 63 6.11 -9.83 -1.50
N SER A 64 7.35 -9.65 -1.96
CA SER A 64 8.52 -10.29 -1.34
C SER A 64 8.81 -9.72 0.06
N ILE A 65 8.60 -8.43 0.27
CA ILE A 65 8.87 -7.76 1.56
C ILE A 65 7.79 -8.07 2.59
N PHE A 66 6.52 -8.08 2.15
CA PHE A 66 5.35 -8.15 3.02
C PHE A 66 4.63 -9.52 2.99
N ALA A 67 5.10 -10.50 2.21
CA ALA A 67 4.56 -11.86 2.23
C ALA A 67 4.56 -12.42 3.65
N GLY A 68 3.38 -12.88 4.09
CA GLY A 68 3.18 -13.43 5.43
C GLY A 68 3.25 -12.40 6.57
N LYS A 69 3.47 -11.11 6.29
CA LYS A 69 3.53 -10.03 7.30
C LYS A 69 2.29 -9.15 7.32
N VAL A 70 1.54 -9.13 6.22
CA VAL A 70 0.30 -8.36 6.09
C VAL A 70 -0.83 -9.26 5.64
N GLY A 71 -2.05 -8.92 6.03
CA GLY A 71 -3.25 -9.66 5.69
C GLY A 71 -3.57 -9.63 4.20
N GLU A 72 -4.48 -10.52 3.79
CA GLU A 72 -4.94 -10.61 2.40
C GLU A 72 -5.56 -9.29 1.92
N LEU A 73 -6.35 -8.64 2.76
CA LEU A 73 -7.00 -7.37 2.42
C LEU A 73 -5.97 -6.28 2.09
N THR A 74 -4.92 -6.15 2.90
CA THR A 74 -3.85 -5.18 2.67
C THR A 74 -3.04 -5.51 1.42
N ASN A 75 -2.76 -6.79 1.18
CA ASN A 75 -2.10 -7.25 -0.05
C ASN A 75 -2.90 -6.91 -1.31
N GLN A 76 -4.21 -7.19 -1.31
CA GLN A 76 -5.10 -6.83 -2.42
C GLN A 76 -5.16 -5.31 -2.63
N PHE A 77 -5.19 -4.54 -1.55
CA PHE A 77 -5.17 -3.08 -1.63
C PHE A 77 -3.88 -2.53 -2.25
N MET A 78 -2.71 -3.03 -1.82
CA MET A 78 -1.42 -2.68 -2.42
C MET A 78 -1.40 -3.01 -3.92
N GLU A 79 -1.93 -4.18 -4.31
CA GLU A 79 -2.02 -4.56 -5.71
C GLU A 79 -2.89 -3.60 -6.53
N ILE A 80 -4.05 -3.19 -6.01
CA ILE A 80 -4.91 -2.21 -6.67
C ILE A 80 -4.17 -0.89 -6.88
N LEU A 81 -3.45 -0.40 -5.86
CA LEU A 81 -2.71 0.85 -5.97
C LEU A 81 -1.61 0.77 -7.04
N VAL A 82 -0.79 -0.28 -7.02
CA VAL A 82 0.29 -0.49 -7.99
C VAL A 82 -0.24 -0.65 -9.42
N ARG A 83 -1.33 -1.39 -9.62
CA ARG A 83 -1.96 -1.55 -10.94
C ARG A 83 -2.56 -0.25 -11.47
N LYS A 84 -2.96 0.67 -10.57
CA LYS A 84 -3.51 1.98 -10.93
C LYS A 84 -2.47 3.09 -11.01
N GLY A 85 -1.18 2.78 -10.82
CA GLY A 85 -0.10 3.79 -10.81
C GLY A 85 -0.19 4.73 -9.60
N ARG A 86 -0.74 4.25 -8.49
CA ARG A 86 -1.00 5.00 -7.25
C ARG A 86 -0.19 4.48 -6.07
N GLU A 87 0.86 3.70 -6.31
CA GLU A 87 1.78 3.18 -5.31
C GLU A 87 2.51 4.26 -4.51
N ALA A 88 2.63 5.48 -5.04
CA ALA A 88 3.15 6.65 -4.32
C ALA A 88 2.20 7.15 -3.19
N LEU A 89 1.03 6.53 -3.04
CA LEU A 89 0.08 6.81 -1.95
C LEU A 89 0.23 5.85 -0.76
N LEU A 90 1.07 4.81 -0.88
CA LEU A 90 1.49 3.92 0.21
C LEU A 90 2.51 4.63 1.08
#